data_AF-A0A6C0LPX3-F1
#
_entry.id   AF-A0A6C0LPX3-F1
#
_cell.length_a   1.000
_cell.length_b   1.000
_cell.length_c   1.000
_cell.angle_alpha   90.00
_cell.angle_beta   90.00
_cell.angle_gamma   90.00
#
_symmetry.space_group_name_H-M   'P 1'
#
loop_
_entity.id
_entity.type
_entity.pdbx_description
1 polymer ?
#
loop_
_entity_poly.entity_id
_entity_poly.type
_entity_poly.pdbx_seq_one_letter_code
_entity_poly.pdbx_strand_id
1 'polypeptide(L)'
;MPKSSAPASLPTVQSKGYMYYTFTGDVFNDGGEPVTDKGVVFSNTNNYPTLADSKQSNVPCTGTGGITVSISEYLNPDKIYYFQAYATNSVGTRYGGVITAKA
;
A
#
# COMPACT_ATOMS: atom_id res chain seq x y z
N MET A 1 23.56 2.76 15.16
CA MET A 1 23.26 1.44 14.56
C MET A 1 22.41 1.69 13.31
N PRO A 2 22.76 1.17 12.12
CA PRO A 2 21.95 1.42 10.94
C PRO A 2 20.68 0.57 11.05
N LYS A 3 19.54 1.18 11.40
CA LYS A 3 18.25 0.48 11.43
C LYS A 3 17.73 0.40 10.00
N SER A 4 18.26 -0.58 9.27
CA SER A 4 17.76 -1.01 7.98
C SER A 4 16.83 -2.20 8.18
N SER A 5 15.53 -2.01 8.04
CA SER A 5 14.60 -3.05 7.57
C SER A 5 13.27 -2.43 7.14
N ALA A 6 12.71 -2.95 6.05
CA ALA A 6 11.54 -2.41 5.37
C ALA A 6 10.28 -2.48 6.28
N PRO A 7 9.51 -1.39 6.42
CA PRO A 7 8.44 -1.27 7.40
C PRO A 7 7.09 -1.87 6.97
N ALA A 8 6.81 -2.01 5.67
CA ALA A 8 5.51 -2.48 5.17
C ALA A 8 5.62 -3.90 4.60
N SER A 9 4.78 -4.81 5.09
CA SER A 9 4.58 -6.10 4.43
C SER A 9 3.60 -6.00 3.28
N LEU A 10 3.69 -6.98 2.37
CA LEU A 10 2.87 -7.07 1.17
C LEU A 10 1.39 -6.94 1.53
N PRO A 11 0.63 -6.11 0.79
CA PRO A 11 -0.80 -6.28 0.83
C PRO A 11 -1.12 -7.69 0.28
N THR A 12 -2.23 -8.28 0.70
CA THR A 12 -2.76 -9.53 0.13
C THR A 12 -4.14 -9.19 -0.44
N VAL A 13 -4.39 -9.59 -1.69
CA VAL A 13 -5.71 -9.38 -2.32
C VAL A 13 -6.67 -10.39 -1.74
N GLN A 14 -7.70 -9.93 -1.02
CA GLN A 14 -8.61 -10.82 -0.29
C GLN A 14 -9.95 -11.06 -0.99
N SER A 15 -10.39 -10.15 -1.88
CA SER A 15 -11.53 -10.42 -2.76
C SER A 15 -11.40 -9.67 -4.09
N LYS A 16 -11.79 -10.36 -5.17
CA LYS A 16 -11.93 -9.81 -6.53
C LYS A 16 -13.43 -9.71 -6.83
N GLY A 17 -14.06 -8.62 -6.39
CA GLY A 17 -15.41 -8.27 -6.80
C GLY A 17 -15.38 -7.52 -8.13
N TYR A 18 -16.52 -7.42 -8.83
CA TYR A 18 -16.59 -6.89 -10.20
C TYR A 18 -16.05 -5.46 -10.41
N MET A 19 -15.63 -4.69 -9.40
CA MET A 19 -14.95 -3.39 -9.53
C MET A 19 -14.18 -2.98 -8.25
N TYR A 20 -13.90 -3.88 -7.31
CA TYR A 20 -13.20 -3.50 -6.07
C TYR A 20 -12.17 -4.52 -5.62
N TYR A 21 -11.02 -4.02 -5.17
CA TYR A 21 -9.96 -4.79 -4.54
C TYR A 21 -9.86 -4.41 -3.07
N THR A 22 -9.92 -5.41 -2.20
CA THR A 22 -9.56 -5.25 -0.80
C THR A 22 -8.17 -5.80 -0.56
N PHE A 23 -7.31 -4.95 -0.04
CA PHE A 23 -5.95 -5.26 0.35
C PHE A 23 -5.84 -5.26 1.87
N THR A 24 -5.30 -6.34 2.42
CA THR A 24 -4.92 -6.42 3.83
C THR A 24 -3.42 -6.61 3.97
N GLY A 25 -2.79 -6.00 4.96
CA GLY A 25 -1.36 -6.15 5.21
C GLY A 25 -0.98 -5.61 6.58
N ASP A 26 0.30 -5.71 6.95
CA ASP A 26 0.78 -5.25 8.25
C ASP A 26 2.03 -4.39 8.12
N VAL A 27 2.10 -3.34 8.94
CA VAL A 27 3.32 -2.57 9.17
C VAL A 27 4.02 -3.14 10.40
N PHE A 28 5.17 -3.80 10.23
CA PHE A 28 5.85 -4.53 11.31
C PHE A 28 6.92 -3.69 12.04
N ASN A 29 7.40 -2.63 11.40
CA ASN A 29 8.45 -1.77 11.94
C ASN A 29 8.11 -0.34 11.59
N ASP A 30 8.32 0.59 12.51
CA ASP A 30 8.12 2.03 12.29
C ASP A 30 9.43 2.75 12.01
N GLY A 31 10.56 2.03 11.93
CA GLY A 31 11.87 2.65 11.69
C GLY A 31 12.36 3.51 12.85
N GLY A 32 11.73 3.44 14.02
CA GLY A 32 12.04 4.24 15.21
C GLY A 32 11.25 5.54 15.33
N GLU A 33 10.36 5.83 14.39
CA GLU A 33 9.51 7.04 14.40
C GLU A 33 8.06 6.67 14.08
N PRO A 34 7.06 7.24 14.77
CA PRO A 34 5.67 6.87 14.57
C PRO A 34 5.22 6.97 13.11
N VAL A 35 4.59 5.92 12.60
CA VAL A 35 3.95 5.93 11.28
C VAL A 35 2.75 6.88 11.31
N THR A 36 2.76 7.84 10.39
CA THR A 36 1.76 8.91 10.27
C THR A 36 0.81 8.72 9.09
N ASP A 37 1.18 7.90 8.10
CA ASP A 37 0.32 7.52 6.97
C ASP A 37 0.68 6.11 6.49
N LYS A 38 -0.32 5.31 6.14
CA LYS A 38 -0.14 3.98 5.55
C LYS A 38 -1.32 3.62 4.67
N GLY A 39 -1.06 2.85 3.62
CA GLY A 39 -2.10 2.51 2.65
C GLY A 39 -1.56 1.74 1.46
N VAL A 40 -2.21 1.90 0.31
CA VAL A 40 -1.83 1.29 -0.96
C VAL A 40 -1.71 2.35 -2.04
N VAL A 41 -0.60 2.33 -2.76
CA VAL A 41 -0.41 3.07 -4.02
C VAL A 41 -0.61 2.12 -5.20
N PHE A 42 -1.10 2.65 -6.32
CA PHE A 42 -1.41 1.84 -7.48
C PHE A 42 -1.30 2.61 -8.79
N SER A 43 -0.99 1.89 -9.86
CA SER A 43 -0.83 2.46 -11.21
C SER A 43 -1.06 1.38 -12.27
N ASN A 44 -1.54 1.78 -13.45
CA ASN A 44 -1.63 0.91 -14.64
C ASN A 44 -0.51 1.17 -15.66
N THR A 45 0.38 2.12 -15.38
CA THR A 45 1.51 2.49 -16.24
C THR A 45 2.85 2.40 -15.52
N ASN A 46 2.85 2.50 -14.19
CA ASN A 46 4.05 2.35 -13.36
C ASN A 46 4.07 0.99 -12.66
N ASN A 47 5.06 0.17 -12.98
CA ASN A 47 5.22 -1.17 -12.41
C ASN A 47 5.70 -1.14 -10.94
N TYR A 48 6.16 0.00 -10.45
CA TYR A 48 6.55 0.26 -9.06
C TYR A 48 5.86 1.54 -8.58
N PRO A 49 4.54 1.51 -8.33
CA PRO A 49 3.79 2.69 -7.94
C PRO A 49 4.37 3.35 -6.68
N THR A 50 4.35 4.67 -6.63
CA THR A 50 4.85 5.48 -5.52
C THR A 50 3.76 6.43 -5.03
N LEU A 51 4.06 7.25 -4.01
CA LEU A 51 3.16 8.32 -3.55
C LEU A 51 2.86 9.40 -4.62
N ALA A 52 3.56 9.40 -5.76
CA ALA A 52 3.27 10.27 -6.90
C ALA A 52 2.20 9.70 -7.85
N ASP A 53 1.87 8.41 -7.70
CA ASP A 53 0.79 7.75 -8.45
C ASP A 53 -0.54 7.85 -7.68
N SER A 54 -1.55 7.08 -8.09
CA SER A 54 -2.80 6.97 -7.35
C SER A 54 -2.57 6.31 -6.00
N LYS A 55 -3.24 6.82 -4.96
CA LYS A 55 -3.12 6.31 -3.58
C LYS A 55 -4.47 6.18 -2.90
N GLN A 56 -4.57 5.17 -2.04
CA GLN A 56 -5.65 5.02 -1.09
C GLN A 56 -5.06 4.79 0.30
N SER A 57 -5.26 5.77 1.18
CA SER A 57 -4.75 5.78 2.54
C SER A 57 -5.76 5.17 3.51
N ASN A 58 -5.28 4.45 4.52
CA ASN A 58 -6.08 4.07 5.68
C ASN A 58 -5.85 5.15 6.75
N VAL A 59 -6.83 6.03 7.02
CA VAL A 59 -6.72 7.10 8.03
C VAL A 59 -7.93 7.00 8.95
N PRO A 60 -7.78 7.12 10.29
CA PRO A 60 -6.56 7.40 11.05
C PRO A 60 -5.74 6.13 11.36
N CYS A 61 -4.46 6.14 10.96
CA CYS A 61 -3.51 5.09 11.31
C CYS A 61 -2.37 5.69 12.14
N THR A 62 -2.30 5.35 13.41
CA THR A 62 -1.12 5.68 14.24
C THR A 62 -0.32 4.40 14.48
N GLY A 63 0.97 4.42 14.14
CA GLY A 63 1.91 3.35 14.48
C GLY A 63 1.81 2.09 13.60
N THR A 64 2.44 1.03 14.09
CA THR A 64 2.48 -0.29 13.45
C THR A 64 1.11 -0.98 13.43
N GLY A 65 1.03 -2.15 12.79
CA GLY A 65 -0.18 -2.97 12.72
C GLY A 65 -0.93 -2.88 11.39
N GLY A 66 -2.13 -3.46 11.39
CA GLY A 66 -2.91 -3.76 10.18
C GLY A 66 -3.21 -2.56 9.29
N ILE A 67 -3.20 -2.84 7.99
CA ILE A 67 -3.68 -2.03 6.89
C ILE A 67 -4.85 -2.81 6.30
N THR A 68 -6.02 -2.19 6.21
CA THR A 68 -7.14 -2.69 5.39
C THR A 68 -7.56 -1.55 4.48
N VAL A 69 -7.43 -1.75 3.17
CA VAL A 69 -7.72 -0.73 2.17
C VAL A 69 -8.60 -1.33 1.08
N SER A 70 -9.70 -0.65 0.78
CA SER A 70 -10.57 -0.98 -0.35
C SER A 70 -10.41 0.06 -1.46
N ILE A 71 -10.14 -0.41 -2.67
CA ILE A 71 -9.99 0.40 -3.88
C ILE A 71 -11.13 0.03 -4.82
N SER A 72 -12.12 0.92 -4.96
CA SER A 72 -13.31 0.73 -5.81
C SER A 72 -13.47 1.77 -6.92
N GLU A 73 -12.86 2.95 -6.80
CA GLU A 73 -13.25 4.13 -7.60
C GLU A 73 -12.26 4.50 -8.72
N TYR A 74 -11.25 3.67 -8.99
CA TYR A 74 -10.10 4.08 -9.81
C TYR A 74 -9.61 3.02 -10.80
N LEU A 75 -10.41 2.00 -11.09
CA LEU A 75 -9.97 0.85 -11.89
C LEU A 75 -10.85 0.67 -13.12
N ASN A 76 -10.31 1.02 -14.29
CA ASN A 76 -10.93 0.65 -15.57
C ASN A 76 -10.85 -0.88 -15.79
N PRO A 77 -11.94 -1.51 -16.28
CA PRO A 77 -11.96 -2.94 -16.57
C PRO A 77 -10.93 -3.32 -17.62
N ASP A 78 -10.48 -4.57 -17.57
CA ASP A 78 -9.55 -5.18 -18.52
C ASP A 78 -8.15 -4.55 -18.56
N LYS A 79 -7.79 -3.74 -17.56
CA LYS A 79 -6.45 -3.16 -17.40
C LYS A 79 -5.66 -3.88 -16.32
N ILE A 80 -4.35 -3.99 -16.54
CA ILE A 80 -3.41 -4.45 -15.52
C ILE A 80 -3.08 -3.28 -14.61
N TYR A 81 -3.15 -3.51 -13.30
CA TYR A 81 -2.72 -2.59 -12.27
C TYR A 81 -1.65 -3.24 -11.41
N TYR A 82 -0.70 -2.40 -11.00
CA TYR A 82 0.32 -2.69 -10.01
C TYR A 82 -0.09 -2.01 -8.73
N PHE A 83 0.00 -2.72 -7.61
CA PHE A 83 -0.37 -2.24 -6.28
C PHE A 83 0.81 -2.45 -5.34
N GLN A 84 1.04 -1.49 -4.46
CA GLN A 84 2.13 -1.55 -3.49
C GLN A 84 1.68 -0.91 -2.18
N ALA A 85 1.84 -1.63 -1.06
CA ALA A 85 1.60 -1.04 0.25
C ALA A 85 2.66 0.01 0.54
N TYR A 86 2.30 1.05 1.29
CA TYR A 86 3.26 2.04 1.76
C TYR A 86 3.03 2.36 3.23
N ALA A 87 4.10 2.82 3.89
CA ALA A 87 4.06 3.43 5.21
C ALA A 87 5.01 4.63 5.23
N THR A 88 4.57 5.73 5.83
CA THR A 88 5.28 7.00 5.93
C THR A 88 5.40 7.43 7.39
N ASN A 89 6.59 7.88 7.76
CA ASN A 89 6.89 8.56 9.03
C ASN A 89 7.78 9.79 8.77
N SER A 90 8.27 10.42 9.83
CA SER A 90 9.18 11.57 9.75
C SER A 90 10.53 11.29 9.06
N VAL A 91 10.96 10.01 9.02
CA VAL A 91 12.19 9.57 8.35
C VAL A 91 11.97 9.38 6.84
N GLY A 92 10.74 9.13 6.42
CA GLY A 92 10.31 9.07 5.02
C GLY A 92 9.32 7.95 4.74
N THR A 93 9.17 7.64 3.46
CA THR A 93 8.26 6.57 2.99
C THR A 93 9.03 5.32 2.66
N ARG A 94 8.36 4.19 2.87
CA ARG A 94 8.82 2.89 2.40
C ARG A 94 7.63 2.12 1.86
N TYR A 95 7.97 1.15 1.05
CA TYR A 95 7.02 0.40 0.28
C TYR A 95 7.19 -1.10 0.51
N GLY A 96 6.07 -1.82 0.45
CA GLY A 96 6.05 -3.28 0.38
C GLY A 96 6.38 -3.78 -1.02
N GLY A 97 6.22 -5.08 -1.26
CA GLY A 97 6.37 -5.61 -2.61
C GLY A 97 5.19 -5.22 -3.53
N VAL A 98 5.38 -5.48 -4.82
CA VAL A 98 4.38 -5.20 -5.86
C VAL A 98 3.45 -6.40 -6.03
N ILE A 99 2.16 -6.14 -6.05
CA ILE A 99 1.14 -7.09 -6.54
C ILE A 99 0.68 -6.63 -7.91
N THR A 100 0.53 -7.57 -8.83
CA THR A 100 -0.06 -7.31 -10.14
C THR A 100 -1.43 -7.96 -10.21
N ALA A 101 -2.45 -7.21 -10.61
CA ALA A 101 -3.79 -7.75 -10.83
C ALA A 101 -4.47 -7.09 -12.03
N LYS A 102 -5.29 -7.85 -12.74
CA LYS A 102 -6.11 -7.35 -13.84
C LYS A 102 -7.50 -7.00 -13.30
N ALA A 103 -7.86 -5.72 -13.36
CA ALA A 103 -9.17 -5.17 -12.98
C ALA A 103 -10.30 -5.86 -13.75
#